data_AF-A0A9P5ACN6-F1
#
_entry.id   AF-A0A9P5ACN6-F1
#
_cell.length_a   1.000
_cell.length_b   1.000
_cell.length_c   1.000
_cell.angle_alpha   90.00
_cell.angle_beta   90.00
_cell.angle_gamma   90.00
#
_symmetry.space_group_name_H-M   'P 1'
#
loop_
_entity.id
_entity.type
_entity.pdbx_description
1 polymer ?
#
loop_
_entity_poly.entity_id
_entity_poly.type
_entity_poly.pdbx_seq_one_letter_code
_entity_poly.pdbx_strand_id
1 'polypeptide(L)'
;MTLDNQSNDFPPRGSWDSHVHIFDEDHFPMHPHHAFHPRKASLGSLQAFHRQIGIDHACLVAFSPYHTDNSSLLDALASPNCPDCAVACINPGAVTDQELRTLHEAGVRGVRINLCTRSESFDGKIVIETATRIRPLDWVLQIYLSLDQIVDLAPLVPGLGVRVVLDHIGAPQADRGPAKSQQGYDEFMRLLREGWVWTKLSGIYRFPDLPDLDDYVTTILQVAPDHVVWASDWPHSGGAEANPDGDRDKVQDYREIDDHAWVKQCWRWCRQVEGGQGLLLADKIWRTNPQRLWQVIGDEQPKEKHVQ
;
A
#
# COMPACT_ATOMS: atom_id res chain seq x y z
N MET A 1 11.31 11.92 34.72
CA MET A 1 11.09 10.53 34.28
C MET A 1 11.74 10.41 32.93
N THR A 2 12.83 9.66 32.87
CA THR A 2 13.73 9.49 31.72
C THR A 2 13.00 8.76 30.59
N LEU A 3 12.93 9.38 29.41
CA LEU A 3 12.45 8.83 28.14
C LEU A 3 13.48 7.88 27.51
N ASP A 4 14.11 7.03 28.32
CA ASP A 4 15.05 6.03 27.84
C ASP A 4 14.43 4.66 28.01
N ASN A 5 14.30 3.95 26.89
CA ASN A 5 13.88 2.55 26.73
C ASN A 5 12.38 2.30 26.47
N GLN A 6 11.77 2.99 25.49
CA GLN A 6 10.75 2.28 24.70
C GLN A 6 11.52 1.29 23.83
N SER A 7 11.33 -0.01 24.05
CA SER A 7 11.82 -0.97 23.08
C SER A 7 11.07 -0.71 21.78
N ASN A 8 11.81 -0.48 20.68
CA ASN A 8 11.29 -0.30 19.32
C ASN A 8 10.71 -1.62 18.75
N ASP A 9 10.01 -2.38 19.61
CA ASP A 9 9.31 -3.63 19.29
C ASP A 9 7.93 -3.36 18.68
N PHE A 10 7.45 -2.12 18.82
CA PHE A 10 6.17 -1.61 18.30
C PHE A 10 6.41 -0.34 17.47
N PRO A 11 5.53 -0.03 16.51
CA PRO A 11 5.55 1.25 15.83
C PRO A 11 5.04 2.36 16.79
N PRO A 12 5.30 3.64 16.50
CA PRO A 12 4.83 4.75 17.34
C PRO A 12 3.30 4.74 17.54
N ARG A 13 2.79 5.27 18.64
CA ARG A 13 1.33 5.39 18.82
C ARG A 13 0.72 6.27 17.72
N GLY A 14 -0.44 5.88 17.19
CA GLY A 14 -1.12 6.52 16.06
C GLY A 14 -0.60 6.03 14.71
N SER A 15 0.10 4.90 14.67
CA SER A 15 0.67 4.37 13.44
C SER A 15 -0.38 3.81 12.49
N TRP A 16 -0.09 3.99 11.21
CA TRP A 16 -0.87 3.49 10.08
C TRP A 16 -0.26 2.22 9.49
N ASP A 17 -1.14 1.31 9.11
CA ASP A 17 -0.87 0.27 8.13
C ASP A 17 -1.50 0.66 6.78
N SER A 18 -0.68 1.04 5.81
CA SER A 18 -1.14 1.62 4.54
C SER A 18 -1.47 0.60 3.44
N HIS A 19 -1.47 -0.70 3.74
CA HIS A 19 -1.82 -1.75 2.78
C HIS A 19 -2.22 -3.03 3.50
N VAL A 20 -3.53 -3.26 3.60
CA VAL A 20 -4.08 -4.53 4.06
C VAL A 20 -5.22 -4.97 3.16
N HIS A 21 -5.51 -6.26 3.15
CA HIS A 21 -6.66 -6.83 2.48
C HIS A 21 -7.52 -7.57 3.49
N ILE A 22 -8.81 -7.74 3.19
CA ILE A 22 -9.66 -8.72 3.85
C ILE A 22 -10.23 -9.67 2.80
N PHE A 23 -10.63 -10.85 3.24
CA PHE A 23 -11.29 -11.84 2.42
C PHE A 23 -12.35 -12.56 3.24
N ASP A 24 -13.60 -12.46 2.78
CA ASP A 24 -14.77 -13.08 3.41
C ASP A 24 -15.67 -13.72 2.35
N GLU A 25 -15.30 -14.93 1.95
CA GLU A 25 -16.04 -15.73 0.96
C GLU A 25 -17.45 -16.15 1.42
N ASP A 26 -17.73 -16.12 2.73
CA ASP A 26 -19.04 -16.52 3.28
C ASP A 26 -20.15 -15.53 2.91
N HIS A 27 -19.79 -14.25 2.71
CA HIS A 27 -20.74 -13.17 2.43
C HIS A 27 -20.54 -12.54 1.06
N PHE A 28 -19.32 -12.58 0.52
CA PHE A 28 -18.98 -11.94 -0.74
C PHE A 28 -18.38 -12.97 -1.71
N PRO A 29 -19.03 -13.24 -2.84
CA PRO A 29 -18.52 -14.21 -3.80
C PRO A 29 -17.24 -13.70 -4.46
N MET A 30 -16.29 -14.60 -4.70
CA MET A 30 -15.17 -14.31 -5.60
C MET A 30 -15.65 -14.07 -7.02
N HIS A 31 -14.88 -13.29 -7.77
CA HIS A 31 -15.13 -13.12 -9.18
C HIS A 31 -14.94 -14.47 -9.93
N PRO A 32 -15.74 -14.79 -10.97
CA PRO A 32 -15.62 -16.05 -11.72
C PRO A 32 -14.24 -16.28 -12.39
N HIS A 33 -13.49 -15.18 -12.57
CA HIS A 33 -12.12 -15.18 -13.11
C HIS A 33 -11.08 -14.77 -12.05
N HIS A 34 -11.31 -15.08 -10.77
CA HIS A 34 -10.28 -14.94 -9.75
C HIS A 34 -9.04 -15.77 -10.13
N ALA A 35 -7.86 -15.27 -9.73
CA ALA A 35 -6.58 -15.89 -10.08
C ALA A 35 -6.12 -16.96 -9.08
N PHE A 36 -6.64 -16.90 -7.85
CA PHE A 36 -6.36 -17.81 -6.74
C PHE A 36 -7.45 -17.71 -5.68
N HIS A 37 -7.57 -18.72 -4.83
CA HIS A 37 -8.54 -18.81 -3.75
C HIS A 37 -7.83 -18.68 -2.39
N PRO A 38 -7.80 -17.50 -1.75
CA PRO A 38 -7.20 -17.34 -0.44
C PRO A 38 -8.06 -17.94 0.67
N ARG A 39 -7.44 -18.43 1.74
CA ARG A 39 -8.13 -18.73 3.00
C ARG A 39 -8.84 -17.47 3.53
N LYS A 40 -9.97 -17.62 4.24
CA LYS A 40 -10.66 -16.51 4.92
C LYS A 40 -9.73 -15.65 5.79
N ALA A 41 -9.83 -14.33 5.63
CA ALA A 41 -9.14 -13.29 6.39
C ALA A 41 -10.12 -12.16 6.73
N SER A 42 -10.89 -12.34 7.80
CA SER A 42 -11.97 -11.42 8.17
C SER A 42 -11.47 -10.07 8.71
N LEU A 43 -12.33 -9.04 8.70
CA LEU A 43 -12.07 -7.77 9.39
C LEU A 43 -11.74 -7.96 10.88
N GLY A 44 -12.42 -8.89 11.56
CA GLY A 44 -12.12 -9.21 12.96
C GLY A 44 -10.70 -9.75 13.17
N SER A 45 -10.22 -10.56 12.22
CA SER A 45 -8.84 -11.07 12.22
C SER A 45 -7.82 -9.95 11.99
N LEU A 46 -8.12 -9.03 11.07
CA LEU A 46 -7.30 -7.84 10.82
C LEU A 46 -7.19 -6.96 12.08
N GLN A 47 -8.32 -6.67 12.74
CA GLN A 47 -8.34 -5.88 13.96
C GLN A 47 -7.58 -6.56 15.11
N ALA A 48 -7.63 -7.89 15.20
CA ALA A 48 -6.84 -8.64 16.17
C ALA A 48 -5.34 -8.55 15.87
N PHE A 49 -4.97 -8.66 14.60
CA PHE A 49 -3.60 -8.47 14.12
C PHE A 49 -3.07 -7.07 14.46
N HIS A 50 -3.80 -6.00 14.13
CA HIS A 50 -3.36 -4.63 14.43
C HIS A 50 -3.17 -4.37 15.93
N ARG A 51 -4.04 -4.92 16.80
CA ARG A 51 -3.83 -4.87 18.26
C ARG A 51 -2.57 -5.59 18.71
N GLN A 52 -2.22 -6.70 18.06
CA GLN A 52 -1.02 -7.47 18.39
C GLN A 52 0.26 -6.71 18.02
N ILE A 53 0.26 -5.96 16.91
CA ILE A 53 1.45 -5.25 16.41
C ILE A 53 1.48 -3.76 16.72
N GLY A 54 0.46 -3.22 17.40
CA GLY A 54 0.42 -1.82 17.84
C GLY A 54 0.07 -0.80 16.75
N ILE A 55 -0.73 -1.19 15.76
CA ILE A 55 -1.25 -0.31 14.71
C ILE A 55 -2.61 0.24 15.13
N ASP A 56 -2.82 1.54 14.92
CA ASP A 56 -4.05 2.25 15.29
C ASP A 56 -4.93 2.60 14.07
N HIS A 57 -4.32 2.75 12.89
CA HIS A 57 -5.00 3.19 11.67
C HIS A 57 -4.72 2.26 10.49
N ALA A 58 -5.66 2.16 9.55
CA ALA A 58 -5.53 1.24 8.43
C ALA A 58 -6.09 1.81 7.11
N CYS A 59 -5.38 1.52 6.02
CA CYS A 59 -5.89 1.67 4.65
C CYS A 59 -6.22 0.30 4.07
N LEU A 60 -7.52 0.02 3.89
CA LEU A 60 -8.00 -1.23 3.30
C LEU A 60 -7.91 -1.17 1.77
N VAL A 61 -7.23 -2.12 1.15
CA VAL A 61 -7.06 -2.19 -0.30
C VAL A 61 -7.94 -3.30 -0.87
N ALA A 62 -8.66 -3.00 -1.95
CA ALA A 62 -9.44 -3.99 -2.70
C ALA A 62 -8.57 -5.19 -3.10
N PHE A 63 -9.09 -6.39 -2.83
CA PHE A 63 -8.35 -7.62 -3.01
C PHE A 63 -8.65 -8.24 -4.38
N SER A 64 -7.61 -8.72 -5.09
CA SER A 64 -7.73 -9.14 -6.49
C SER A 64 -8.73 -10.28 -6.77
N PRO A 65 -9.02 -11.22 -5.85
CA PRO A 65 -10.08 -12.22 -6.08
C PRO A 65 -11.47 -11.62 -6.32
N TYR A 66 -11.75 -10.41 -5.83
CA TYR A 66 -13.02 -9.71 -6.03
C TYR A 66 -13.06 -8.86 -7.30
N HIS A 67 -11.94 -8.72 -8.03
CA HIS A 67 -11.84 -7.84 -9.20
C HIS A 67 -12.30 -6.41 -8.88
N THR A 68 -13.38 -5.94 -9.50
CA THR A 68 -13.95 -4.59 -9.30
C THR A 68 -15.18 -4.59 -8.39
N ASP A 69 -15.53 -5.73 -7.80
CA ASP A 69 -16.54 -5.78 -6.75
C ASP A 69 -15.94 -5.25 -5.45
N ASN A 70 -16.45 -4.10 -4.99
CA ASN A 70 -15.98 -3.44 -3.78
C ASN A 70 -16.93 -3.68 -2.59
N SER A 71 -17.90 -4.60 -2.69
CA SER A 71 -18.92 -4.81 -1.67
C SER A 71 -18.32 -5.21 -0.31
N SER A 72 -17.34 -6.11 -0.30
CA SER A 72 -16.63 -6.50 0.95
C SER A 72 -15.88 -5.32 1.58
N LEU A 73 -15.26 -4.48 0.75
CA LEU A 73 -14.54 -3.29 1.18
C LEU A 73 -15.51 -2.25 1.77
N LEU A 74 -16.67 -2.03 1.15
CA LEU A 74 -17.68 -1.10 1.63
C LEU A 74 -18.32 -1.55 2.93
N ASP A 75 -18.59 -2.86 3.06
CA ASP A 75 -19.09 -3.45 4.31
C ASP A 75 -18.11 -3.26 5.47
N ALA A 76 -16.81 -3.43 5.21
CA ALA A 76 -15.78 -3.18 6.20
C ALA A 76 -15.67 -1.70 6.61
N LEU A 77 -15.88 -0.76 5.69
CA LEU A 77 -15.90 0.68 6.00
C LEU A 77 -17.14 1.09 6.81
N ALA A 78 -18.25 0.39 6.65
CA ALA A 78 -19.47 0.63 7.43
C ALA A 78 -19.44 -0.01 8.83
N SER A 79 -18.46 -0.88 9.11
CA SER A 79 -18.36 -1.63 10.36
C SER A 79 -17.81 -0.78 11.52
N PRO A 80 -18.11 -1.11 12.79
CA PRO A 80 -17.47 -0.46 13.94
C PRO A 80 -15.95 -0.69 13.95
N ASN A 81 -15.18 0.35 14.31
CA ASN A 81 -13.71 0.35 14.22
C ASN A 81 -13.24 -0.01 12.80
N CYS A 82 -13.90 0.56 11.80
CA CYS A 82 -13.55 0.40 10.40
C CYS A 82 -12.14 0.93 10.12
N PRO A 83 -11.52 0.45 9.03
CA PRO A 83 -10.35 1.11 8.46
C PRO A 83 -10.64 2.59 8.17
N ASP A 84 -9.65 3.46 8.38
CA ASP A 84 -9.79 4.92 8.22
C ASP A 84 -10.06 5.33 6.77
N CYS A 85 -9.57 4.55 5.82
CA CYS A 85 -9.85 4.74 4.41
C CYS A 85 -9.72 3.44 3.63
N ALA A 86 -10.08 3.49 2.35
CA ALA A 86 -9.86 2.38 1.45
C ALA A 86 -9.42 2.79 0.05
N VAL A 87 -8.86 1.82 -0.68
CA VAL A 87 -8.48 1.90 -2.08
C VAL A 87 -9.31 0.87 -2.86
N ALA A 88 -10.20 1.34 -3.74
CA ALA A 88 -11.10 0.50 -4.51
C ALA A 88 -10.47 -0.03 -5.80
N CYS A 89 -11.09 -1.03 -6.43
CA CYS A 89 -10.82 -1.41 -7.82
C CYS A 89 -12.01 -1.01 -8.69
N ILE A 90 -11.75 -0.34 -9.81
CA ILE A 90 -12.81 0.14 -10.73
C ILE A 90 -12.48 -0.23 -12.17
N ASN A 91 -13.51 -0.25 -13.02
CA ASN A 91 -13.35 -0.17 -14.46
C ASN A 91 -13.59 1.29 -14.88
N PRO A 92 -12.55 2.06 -15.30
CA PRO A 92 -12.70 3.48 -15.60
C PRO A 92 -13.62 3.76 -16.80
N GLY A 93 -13.80 2.81 -17.71
CA GLY A 93 -14.71 2.92 -18.85
C GLY A 93 -16.17 2.58 -18.54
N ALA A 94 -16.44 1.94 -17.40
CA ALA A 94 -17.80 1.54 -17.00
C ALA A 94 -18.31 2.27 -15.76
N VAL A 95 -17.42 2.70 -14.86
CA VAL A 95 -17.79 3.33 -13.59
C VAL A 95 -18.43 4.70 -13.81
N THR A 96 -19.59 4.90 -13.21
CA THR A 96 -20.35 6.14 -13.25
C THR A 96 -19.85 7.14 -12.20
N ASP A 97 -20.12 8.43 -12.42
CA ASP A 97 -19.80 9.46 -11.42
C ASP A 97 -20.57 9.24 -10.11
N GLN A 98 -21.76 8.64 -10.18
CA GLN A 98 -22.55 8.35 -8.99
C GLN A 98 -21.91 7.24 -8.16
N GLU A 99 -21.43 6.17 -8.78
CA GLU A 99 -20.69 5.11 -8.07
C GLU A 99 -19.42 5.67 -7.42
N LEU A 100 -18.66 6.52 -8.12
CA LEU A 100 -17.48 7.18 -7.57
C LEU A 100 -17.81 8.06 -6.35
N ARG A 101 -18.92 8.81 -6.39
CA ARG A 101 -19.40 9.58 -5.23
C ARG A 101 -19.79 8.67 -4.06
N THR A 102 -20.53 7.60 -4.32
CA THR A 102 -20.91 6.63 -3.28
C THR A 102 -19.68 6.01 -2.61
N LEU A 103 -18.67 5.63 -3.40
CA LEU A 103 -17.39 5.14 -2.86
C LEU A 103 -16.69 6.21 -2.01
N HIS A 104 -16.67 7.47 -2.47
CA HIS A 104 -16.04 8.57 -1.73
C HIS A 104 -16.72 8.84 -0.40
N GLU A 105 -18.06 8.88 -0.38
CA GLU A 105 -18.88 9.06 0.82
C GLU A 105 -18.67 7.92 1.82
N ALA A 106 -18.45 6.69 1.33
CA ALA A 106 -18.17 5.53 2.17
C ALA A 106 -16.76 5.54 2.80
N GLY A 107 -15.85 6.41 2.36
CA GLY A 107 -14.47 6.49 2.89
C GLY A 107 -13.37 6.02 1.93
N VAL A 108 -13.71 5.70 0.67
CA VAL A 108 -12.68 5.41 -0.35
C VAL A 108 -11.90 6.69 -0.67
N ARG A 109 -10.57 6.57 -0.74
CA ARG A 109 -9.64 7.67 -1.01
C ARG A 109 -8.65 7.35 -2.13
N GLY A 110 -8.83 6.23 -2.80
CA GLY A 110 -7.99 5.86 -3.93
C GLY A 110 -8.55 4.73 -4.77
N VAL A 111 -7.89 4.48 -5.89
CA VAL A 111 -8.12 3.31 -6.74
C VAL A 111 -6.83 2.60 -7.04
N ARG A 112 -6.91 1.28 -7.22
CA ARG A 112 -5.77 0.42 -7.52
C ARG A 112 -5.79 -0.06 -8.97
N ILE A 113 -4.62 -0.02 -9.61
CA ILE A 113 -4.30 -0.78 -10.83
C ILE A 113 -3.27 -1.85 -10.44
N ASN A 114 -3.56 -3.12 -10.72
CA ASN A 114 -2.66 -4.24 -10.40
C ASN A 114 -2.27 -4.98 -11.68
N LEU A 115 -1.08 -4.68 -12.20
CA LEU A 115 -0.53 -5.29 -13.41
C LEU A 115 0.28 -6.55 -13.10
N CYS A 116 1.00 -6.57 -11.96
CA CYS A 116 1.85 -7.71 -11.58
C CYS A 116 1.06 -9.00 -11.36
N THR A 117 0.00 -8.99 -10.54
CA THR A 117 -0.75 -10.22 -10.22
C THR A 117 -1.51 -10.77 -11.43
N ARG A 118 -1.75 -9.94 -12.45
CA ARG A 118 -2.49 -10.31 -13.65
C ARG A 118 -1.56 -10.69 -14.81
N SER A 119 -0.23 -10.57 -14.63
CA SER A 119 0.77 -10.72 -15.69
C SER A 119 0.43 -9.87 -16.93
N GLU A 120 -0.15 -8.70 -16.70
CA GLU A 120 -0.61 -7.81 -17.77
C GLU A 120 0.53 -6.89 -18.24
N SER A 121 0.59 -6.67 -19.55
CA SER A 121 1.45 -5.64 -20.13
C SER A 121 1.00 -4.27 -19.65
N PHE A 122 1.96 -3.36 -19.46
CA PHE A 122 1.66 -1.97 -19.14
C PHE A 122 0.79 -1.34 -20.25
N ASP A 123 -0.31 -0.70 -19.85
CA ASP A 123 -1.13 0.12 -20.73
C ASP A 123 -1.22 1.54 -20.14
N GLY A 124 -0.61 2.51 -20.81
CA GLY A 124 -0.68 3.91 -20.38
C GLY A 124 -2.09 4.48 -20.45
N LYS A 125 -2.98 3.94 -21.30
CA LYS A 125 -4.35 4.45 -21.45
C LYS A 125 -5.16 4.20 -20.19
N ILE A 126 -5.13 2.99 -19.64
CA ILE A 126 -5.87 2.67 -18.41
C ILE A 126 -5.41 3.55 -17.25
N VAL A 127 -4.11 3.85 -17.15
CA VAL A 127 -3.54 4.75 -16.14
C VAL A 127 -4.10 6.17 -16.29
N ILE A 128 -4.06 6.73 -17.51
CA ILE A 128 -4.54 8.10 -17.80
C ILE A 128 -6.06 8.20 -17.60
N GLU A 129 -6.82 7.23 -18.07
CA GLU A 129 -8.27 7.18 -17.92
C GLU A 129 -8.65 7.10 -16.44
N THR A 130 -8.02 6.20 -15.69
CA THR A 130 -8.25 6.06 -14.24
C THR A 130 -7.91 7.35 -13.50
N ALA A 131 -6.73 7.94 -13.74
CA ALA A 131 -6.34 9.22 -13.15
C ALA A 131 -7.36 10.32 -13.47
N THR A 132 -7.87 10.37 -14.69
CA THR A 132 -8.88 11.36 -15.12
C THR A 132 -10.20 11.19 -14.37
N ARG A 133 -10.67 9.96 -14.15
CA ARG A 133 -11.91 9.68 -13.42
C ARG A 133 -11.83 10.09 -11.94
N ILE A 134 -10.67 9.89 -11.31
CA ILE A 134 -10.51 10.09 -9.86
C ILE A 134 -9.99 11.49 -9.48
N ARG A 135 -9.43 12.24 -10.43
CA ARG A 135 -8.86 13.58 -10.18
C ARG A 135 -9.84 14.54 -9.47
N PRO A 136 -11.14 14.63 -9.84
CA PRO A 136 -12.08 15.51 -9.15
C PRO A 136 -12.34 15.16 -7.69
N LEU A 137 -11.96 13.95 -7.24
CA LEU A 137 -12.14 13.45 -5.89
C LEU A 137 -10.89 13.58 -5.02
N ASP A 138 -9.79 14.12 -5.58
CA ASP A 138 -8.46 14.18 -4.96
C ASP A 138 -7.95 12.82 -4.44
N TRP A 139 -8.34 11.75 -5.16
CA TRP A 139 -7.98 10.40 -4.80
C TRP A 139 -6.55 10.02 -5.22
N VAL A 140 -6.01 9.04 -4.50
CA VAL A 140 -4.72 8.42 -4.79
C VAL A 140 -4.88 7.36 -5.88
N LEU A 141 -3.98 7.37 -6.86
CA LEU A 141 -3.80 6.26 -7.80
C LEU A 141 -2.71 5.32 -7.26
N GLN A 142 -3.12 4.17 -6.75
CA GLN A 142 -2.22 3.09 -6.34
C GLN A 142 -1.92 2.17 -7.52
N ILE A 143 -0.65 1.90 -7.78
CA ILE A 143 -0.25 1.03 -8.89
C ILE A 143 0.72 -0.04 -8.40
N TYR A 144 0.41 -1.30 -8.72
CA TYR A 144 1.31 -2.43 -8.55
C TYR A 144 1.80 -2.90 -9.92
N LEU A 145 3.07 -2.64 -10.20
CA LEU A 145 3.80 -2.98 -11.42
C LEU A 145 5.26 -3.29 -11.07
N SER A 146 5.95 -4.02 -11.95
CA SER A 146 7.34 -4.40 -11.74
C SER A 146 8.29 -3.24 -12.03
N LEU A 147 9.49 -3.27 -11.45
CA LEU A 147 10.44 -2.18 -11.55
C LEU A 147 10.74 -1.79 -13.00
N ASP A 148 10.87 -2.76 -13.91
CA ASP A 148 11.10 -2.54 -15.34
C ASP A 148 9.95 -1.80 -16.05
N GLN A 149 8.70 -2.02 -15.61
CA GLN A 149 7.52 -1.32 -16.13
C GLN A 149 7.47 0.14 -15.70
N ILE A 150 8.26 0.57 -14.71
CA ILE A 150 8.33 1.99 -14.30
C ILE A 150 8.85 2.86 -15.44
N VAL A 151 9.66 2.32 -16.36
CA VAL A 151 10.16 3.05 -17.54
C VAL A 151 9.01 3.62 -18.37
N ASP A 152 7.95 2.83 -18.58
CA ASP A 152 6.79 3.25 -19.36
C ASP A 152 5.83 4.15 -18.56
N LEU A 153 5.77 3.97 -17.24
CA LEU A 153 4.96 4.82 -16.37
C LEU A 153 5.57 6.22 -16.18
N ALA A 154 6.89 6.31 -16.01
CA ALA A 154 7.59 7.53 -15.62
C ALA A 154 7.27 8.78 -16.46
N PRO A 155 7.17 8.73 -17.80
CA PRO A 155 6.81 9.90 -18.60
C PRO A 155 5.36 10.35 -18.37
N LEU A 156 4.46 9.49 -17.89
CA LEU A 156 3.05 9.82 -17.68
C LEU A 156 2.80 10.56 -16.37
N VAL A 157 3.52 10.18 -15.30
CA VAL A 157 3.23 10.61 -13.92
C VAL A 157 3.03 12.12 -13.77
N PRO A 158 3.92 13.01 -14.30
CA PRO A 158 3.75 14.46 -14.14
C PRO A 158 2.44 15.02 -14.72
N GLY A 159 1.86 14.34 -15.72
CA GLY A 159 0.62 14.74 -16.38
C GLY A 159 -0.66 14.18 -15.76
N LEU A 160 -0.58 13.25 -14.81
CA LEU A 160 -1.76 12.57 -14.26
C LEU A 160 -2.60 13.50 -13.36
N GLY A 161 -1.99 14.49 -12.72
CA GLY A 161 -2.68 15.45 -11.85
C GLY A 161 -3.33 14.82 -10.62
N VAL A 162 -2.86 13.64 -10.20
CA VAL A 162 -3.28 12.92 -9.00
C VAL A 162 -2.04 12.44 -8.26
N ARG A 163 -2.17 12.12 -6.97
CA ARG A 163 -1.09 11.47 -6.23
C ARG A 163 -0.97 10.03 -6.68
N VAL A 164 0.26 9.58 -6.92
CA VAL A 164 0.56 8.21 -7.34
C VAL A 164 1.33 7.52 -6.23
N VAL A 165 0.93 6.29 -5.87
CA VAL A 165 1.69 5.44 -4.95
C VAL A 165 2.05 4.13 -5.66
N LEU A 166 3.34 3.79 -5.63
CA LEU A 166 3.86 2.54 -6.17
C LEU A 166 4.01 1.51 -5.05
N ASP A 167 3.33 0.37 -5.20
CA ASP A 167 3.33 -0.69 -4.20
C ASP A 167 4.71 -1.36 -4.06
N HIS A 168 4.98 -1.90 -2.86
CA HIS A 168 6.10 -2.80 -2.56
C HIS A 168 7.47 -2.32 -3.06
N ILE A 169 7.84 -1.06 -2.73
CA ILE A 169 9.12 -0.43 -3.10
C ILE A 169 9.48 -0.53 -4.59
N GLY A 170 8.48 -0.52 -5.48
CA GLY A 170 8.70 -0.64 -6.93
C GLY A 170 8.91 -2.08 -7.41
N ALA A 171 8.68 -3.08 -6.55
CA ALA A 171 8.64 -4.51 -6.88
C ALA A 171 9.82 -5.00 -7.75
N PRO A 172 11.07 -4.87 -7.25
CA PRO A 172 12.24 -5.44 -7.92
C PRO A 172 12.15 -6.97 -8.01
N GLN A 173 12.82 -7.56 -9.00
CA GLN A 173 12.87 -9.01 -9.20
C GLN A 173 14.22 -9.57 -8.78
N ALA A 174 14.25 -10.50 -7.81
CA ALA A 174 15.50 -11.01 -7.24
C ALA A 174 16.38 -11.76 -8.26
N ASP A 175 15.75 -12.46 -9.22
CA ASP A 175 16.43 -13.18 -10.30
C ASP A 175 17.09 -12.27 -11.36
N ARG A 176 16.82 -10.96 -11.32
CA ARG A 176 17.44 -9.93 -12.16
C ARG A 176 18.62 -9.21 -11.50
N GLY A 177 19.08 -9.69 -10.35
CA GLY A 177 20.19 -9.09 -9.60
C GLY A 177 19.77 -7.93 -8.70
N PRO A 178 20.73 -7.15 -8.16
CA PRO A 178 20.44 -6.01 -7.27
C PRO A 178 19.47 -5.01 -7.91
N ALA A 179 18.59 -4.40 -7.11
CA ALA A 179 17.62 -3.41 -7.64
C ALA A 179 18.30 -2.27 -8.43
N LYS A 180 19.48 -1.82 -7.98
CA LYS A 180 20.29 -0.78 -8.65
C LYS A 180 20.71 -1.09 -10.08
N SER A 181 20.78 -2.37 -10.47
CA SER A 181 21.15 -2.77 -11.83
C SER A 181 19.94 -3.05 -12.73
N GLN A 182 18.73 -3.02 -12.18
CA GLN A 182 17.52 -3.34 -12.92
C GLN A 182 17.00 -2.11 -13.69
N GLN A 183 16.40 -2.38 -14.85
CA GLN A 183 15.69 -1.35 -15.63
C GLN A 183 14.58 -0.70 -14.79
N GLY A 184 14.38 0.61 -14.93
CA GLY A 184 13.37 1.37 -14.18
C GLY A 184 13.81 1.87 -12.81
N TYR A 185 14.96 1.41 -12.28
CA TYR A 185 15.51 1.88 -11.01
C TYR A 185 15.74 3.40 -11.02
N ASP A 186 16.43 3.92 -12.04
CA ASP A 186 16.76 5.34 -12.11
C ASP A 186 15.50 6.20 -12.25
N GLU A 187 14.53 5.76 -13.04
CA GLU A 187 13.22 6.40 -13.16
C GLU A 187 12.48 6.41 -11.82
N PHE A 188 12.43 5.28 -11.11
CA PHE A 188 11.78 5.18 -9.82
C PHE A 188 12.41 6.12 -8.79
N MET A 189 13.73 6.08 -8.65
CA MET A 189 14.46 6.93 -7.71
C MET A 189 14.33 8.41 -8.07
N ARG A 190 14.29 8.75 -9.36
CA ARG A 190 14.05 10.12 -9.83
C ARG A 190 12.65 10.60 -9.48
N LEU A 191 11.61 9.81 -9.77
CA LEU A 191 10.22 10.16 -9.45
C LEU A 191 10.00 10.35 -7.94
N LEU A 192 10.61 9.49 -7.12
CA LEU A 192 10.61 9.63 -5.66
C LEU A 192 11.30 10.92 -5.20
N ARG A 193 12.51 11.19 -5.73
CA ARG A 193 13.29 12.40 -5.38
C ARG A 193 12.56 13.69 -5.73
N GLU A 194 11.87 13.69 -6.87
CA GLU A 194 11.10 14.84 -7.36
C GLU A 194 9.72 14.97 -6.68
N GLY A 195 9.33 14.01 -5.83
CA GLY A 195 8.04 14.02 -5.13
C GLY A 195 6.84 13.69 -6.04
N TRP A 196 7.08 13.11 -7.22
CA TRP A 196 6.02 12.73 -8.15
C TRP A 196 5.26 11.48 -7.72
N VAL A 197 5.94 10.57 -7.01
CA VAL A 197 5.35 9.32 -6.53
C VAL A 197 5.65 9.12 -5.05
N TRP A 198 4.73 8.40 -4.42
CA TRP A 198 4.90 7.76 -3.12
C TRP A 198 5.31 6.30 -3.32
N THR A 199 5.84 5.66 -2.29
CA THR A 199 5.98 4.21 -2.27
C THR A 199 5.64 3.61 -0.91
N LYS A 200 5.26 2.33 -0.91
CA LYS A 200 4.96 1.57 0.30
C LYS A 200 6.14 0.69 0.68
N LEU A 201 6.75 0.97 1.83
CA LEU A 201 7.66 0.06 2.50
C LEU A 201 6.84 -1.14 3.00
N SER A 202 6.72 -2.16 2.17
CA SER A 202 5.75 -3.25 2.32
C SER A 202 6.16 -4.48 1.53
N GLY A 203 5.70 -5.66 1.93
CA GLY A 203 5.87 -6.89 1.15
C GLY A 203 7.32 -7.27 0.89
N ILE A 204 8.27 -6.89 1.76
CA ILE A 204 9.70 -7.15 1.56
C ILE A 204 10.01 -8.65 1.48
N TYR A 205 9.26 -9.45 2.24
CA TYR A 205 9.30 -10.91 2.18
C TYR A 205 8.88 -11.50 0.81
N ARG A 206 8.37 -10.69 -0.13
CA ARG A 206 8.06 -11.12 -1.50
C ARG A 206 9.32 -11.24 -2.37
N PHE A 207 10.44 -10.68 -1.93
CA PHE A 207 11.73 -10.75 -2.62
C PHE A 207 12.85 -11.07 -1.61
N PRO A 208 12.76 -12.23 -0.93
CA PRO A 208 13.67 -12.59 0.17
C PRO A 208 15.14 -12.72 -0.27
N ASP A 209 15.36 -13.03 -1.56
CA ASP A 209 16.67 -13.22 -2.16
C ASP A 209 17.18 -12.00 -2.93
N LEU A 210 16.53 -10.83 -2.80
CA LEU A 210 16.98 -9.62 -3.49
C LEU A 210 18.36 -9.19 -2.97
N PRO A 211 19.40 -9.15 -3.82
CA PRO A 211 20.71 -8.67 -3.42
C PRO A 211 20.64 -7.19 -2.98
N ASP A 212 21.38 -6.85 -1.92
CA ASP A 212 21.54 -5.50 -1.40
C ASP A 212 20.22 -4.81 -1.00
N LEU A 213 19.23 -5.60 -0.54
CA LEU A 213 17.92 -5.12 -0.12
C LEU A 213 17.98 -4.00 0.93
N ASP A 214 18.79 -4.16 1.98
CA ASP A 214 18.93 -3.15 3.04
C ASP A 214 19.48 -1.82 2.49
N ASP A 215 20.45 -1.89 1.58
CA ASP A 215 21.01 -0.72 0.91
C ASP A 215 19.98 -0.06 -0.02
N TYR A 216 19.17 -0.87 -0.71
CA TYR A 216 18.10 -0.36 -1.57
C TYR A 216 17.05 0.40 -0.76
N VAL A 217 16.54 -0.20 0.32
CA VAL A 217 15.53 0.42 1.18
C VAL A 217 16.06 1.69 1.83
N THR A 218 17.27 1.65 2.40
CA THR A 218 17.85 2.84 3.04
C THR A 218 18.12 3.96 2.03
N THR A 219 18.48 3.63 0.78
CA THR A 219 18.59 4.63 -0.29
C THR A 219 17.22 5.27 -0.61
N ILE A 220 16.14 4.50 -0.68
CA ILE A 220 14.77 5.05 -0.88
C ILE A 220 14.41 6.02 0.27
N LEU A 221 14.63 5.60 1.51
CA LEU A 221 14.34 6.40 2.69
C LEU A 221 15.16 7.70 2.76
N GLN A 222 16.40 7.69 2.26
CA GLN A 222 17.23 8.89 2.14
C GLN A 222 16.74 9.83 1.04
N VAL A 223 16.34 9.29 -0.11
CA VAL A 223 15.96 10.09 -1.28
C VAL A 223 14.58 10.71 -1.13
N ALA A 224 13.65 10.03 -0.46
CA ALA A 224 12.25 10.45 -0.38
C ALA A 224 11.62 10.21 1.01
N PRO A 225 12.21 10.73 2.11
CA PRO A 225 11.73 10.49 3.48
C PRO A 225 10.28 10.94 3.72
N ASP A 226 9.78 11.89 2.92
CA ASP A 226 8.44 12.45 3.00
C ASP A 226 7.41 11.78 2.06
N HIS A 227 7.81 10.74 1.32
CA HIS A 227 6.98 10.05 0.33
C HIS A 227 6.98 8.52 0.49
N VAL A 228 7.32 8.03 1.69
CA VAL A 228 7.33 6.60 2.04
C VAL A 228 6.33 6.33 3.16
N VAL A 229 5.49 5.32 3.00
CA VAL A 229 4.58 4.85 4.06
C VAL A 229 4.86 3.39 4.38
N TRP A 230 4.64 2.97 5.62
CA TRP A 230 4.74 1.55 6.00
C TRP A 230 3.46 0.79 5.70
N ALA A 231 3.58 -0.48 5.33
CA ALA A 231 2.47 -1.41 5.35
C ALA A 231 2.89 -2.84 5.67
N SER A 232 2.02 -3.59 6.33
CA SER A 232 2.21 -5.01 6.62
C SER A 232 2.01 -5.88 5.39
N ASP A 233 1.15 -5.44 4.45
CA ASP A 233 0.64 -6.27 3.36
C ASP A 233 -0.08 -7.53 3.90
N TRP A 234 -0.67 -7.43 5.10
CA TRP A 234 -1.57 -8.43 5.67
C TRP A 234 -2.74 -8.69 4.71
N PRO A 235 -3.16 -9.94 4.50
CA PRO A 235 -2.80 -11.16 5.23
C PRO A 235 -1.59 -11.91 4.62
N HIS A 236 -0.68 -11.23 3.92
CA HIS A 236 0.53 -11.83 3.34
C HIS A 236 0.24 -12.87 2.23
N SER A 237 -0.77 -12.57 1.40
CA SER A 237 -1.23 -13.43 0.30
C SER A 237 -0.12 -13.84 -0.67
N GLY A 238 0.00 -15.16 -0.87
CA GLY A 238 0.87 -15.79 -1.87
C GLY A 238 0.62 -15.30 -3.30
N GLY A 239 -0.61 -14.90 -3.61
CA GLY A 239 -1.05 -14.58 -4.96
C GLY A 239 -1.13 -15.83 -5.84
N ALA A 240 -1.38 -15.63 -7.13
CA ALA A 240 -1.57 -16.71 -8.10
C ALA A 240 -0.36 -17.66 -8.25
N GLU A 241 0.85 -17.16 -7.98
CA GLU A 241 2.09 -17.96 -8.05
C GLU A 241 2.16 -19.05 -6.98
N ALA A 242 1.37 -18.92 -5.91
CA ALA A 242 1.34 -19.86 -4.80
C ALA A 242 0.14 -20.83 -4.87
N ASN A 243 -0.55 -20.90 -6.02
CA ASN A 243 -1.66 -21.82 -6.22
C ASN A 243 -1.23 -23.28 -5.96
N PRO A 244 -1.91 -24.00 -5.05
CA PRO A 244 -1.57 -25.39 -4.78
C PRO A 244 -1.81 -26.24 -6.03
N ASP A 245 -0.76 -26.87 -6.56
CA ASP A 245 -0.80 -27.69 -7.77
C ASP A 245 -1.28 -26.94 -9.04
N GLY A 246 -1.24 -25.60 -9.02
CA GLY A 246 -1.76 -24.76 -10.11
C GLY A 246 -3.29 -24.64 -10.15
N ASP A 247 -4.00 -25.18 -9.16
CA ASP A 247 -5.45 -25.08 -9.05
C ASP A 247 -5.85 -23.77 -8.34
N ARG A 248 -6.51 -22.89 -9.10
CA ARG A 248 -6.97 -21.58 -8.59
C ARG A 248 -8.13 -21.68 -7.61
N ASP A 249 -8.90 -22.77 -7.65
CA ASP A 249 -10.10 -22.95 -6.82
C ASP A 249 -9.76 -23.60 -5.47
N LYS A 250 -8.54 -24.15 -5.34
CA LYS A 250 -8.04 -24.75 -4.11
C LYS A 250 -7.64 -23.67 -3.11
N VAL A 251 -8.20 -23.76 -1.90
CA VAL A 251 -7.93 -22.82 -0.80
C VAL A 251 -6.44 -22.79 -0.51
N GLN A 252 -5.89 -21.57 -0.47
CA GLN A 252 -4.48 -21.29 -0.30
C GLN A 252 -4.22 -20.60 1.03
N ASP A 253 -3.18 -21.06 1.72
CA ASP A 253 -2.70 -20.45 2.94
C ASP A 253 -1.88 -19.20 2.67
N TYR A 254 -1.79 -18.39 3.72
CA TYR A 254 -0.99 -17.18 3.75
C TYR A 254 0.47 -17.47 4.06
N ARG A 255 1.38 -16.57 3.66
CA ARG A 255 2.78 -16.67 4.08
C ARG A 255 2.87 -16.52 5.60
N GLU A 256 3.71 -17.33 6.23
CA GLU A 256 4.04 -17.17 7.65
C GLU A 256 5.09 -16.07 7.81
N ILE A 257 4.66 -14.90 8.28
CA ILE A 257 5.51 -13.71 8.46
C ILE A 257 5.59 -13.37 9.95
N ASP A 258 6.79 -13.02 10.43
CA ASP A 258 6.98 -12.42 11.76
C ASP A 258 6.84 -10.90 11.65
N ASP A 259 5.63 -10.38 11.85
CA ASP A 259 5.37 -8.95 11.75
C ASP A 259 6.07 -8.11 12.83
N HIS A 260 6.39 -8.68 13.99
CA HIS A 260 7.22 -7.97 14.97
C HIS A 260 8.66 -7.84 14.47
N ALA A 261 9.21 -8.86 13.81
CA ALA A 261 10.49 -8.74 13.13
C ALA A 261 10.42 -7.71 11.98
N TRP A 262 9.31 -7.64 11.26
CA TRP A 262 9.08 -6.64 10.22
C TRP A 262 9.10 -5.20 10.77
N VAL A 263 8.38 -4.95 11.86
CA VAL A 263 8.40 -3.64 12.58
C VAL A 263 9.82 -3.31 13.05
N LYS A 264 10.52 -4.26 13.68
CA LYS A 264 11.91 -4.07 14.13
C LYS A 264 12.87 -3.78 12.98
N GLN A 265 12.65 -4.37 11.80
CA GLN A 265 13.46 -4.11 10.62
C GLN A 265 13.25 -2.69 10.11
N CYS A 266 12.01 -2.21 10.04
CA CYS A 266 11.73 -0.81 9.69
C CYS A 266 12.45 0.18 10.64
N TRP A 267 12.42 -0.09 11.94
CA TRP A 267 13.17 0.69 12.93
C TRP A 267 14.70 0.65 12.73
N ARG A 268 15.27 -0.47 12.26
CA ARG A 268 16.70 -0.56 11.95
C ARG A 268 17.06 0.36 10.78
N TRP A 269 16.28 0.34 9.71
CA TRP A 269 16.54 1.24 8.57
C TRP A 269 16.37 2.71 8.94
N CYS A 270 15.35 3.06 9.72
CA CYS A 270 15.18 4.45 10.18
C CYS A 270 16.41 4.94 10.96
N ARG A 271 16.94 4.11 11.87
CA ARG A 271 18.15 4.41 12.64
C ARG A 271 19.38 4.57 11.76
N GLN A 272 19.54 3.66 10.79
CA GLN A 272 20.66 3.68 9.86
C GLN A 272 20.68 4.96 9.03
N VAL A 273 19.51 5.40 8.53
CA VAL A 273 19.39 6.60 7.70
C VAL A 273 19.66 7.88 8.49
N GLU A 274 19.18 7.96 9.73
CA GLU A 274 19.36 9.16 10.56
C GLU A 274 20.70 9.23 11.31
N GLY A 275 21.40 8.10 11.44
CA GLY A 275 22.59 8.00 12.31
C GLY A 275 22.26 8.14 13.81
N GLY A 276 21.02 7.84 14.20
CA GLY A 276 20.50 8.06 15.56
C GLY A 276 19.41 7.07 15.95
N GLN A 277 18.42 7.51 16.74
CA GLN A 277 17.31 6.65 17.20
C GLN A 277 16.26 6.36 16.10
N GLY A 278 16.30 7.05 14.95
CA GLY A 278 15.37 6.83 13.85
C GLY A 278 13.99 7.44 14.08
N LEU A 279 13.81 8.26 15.13
CA LEU A 279 12.49 8.69 15.61
C LEU A 279 11.76 9.59 14.61
N LEU A 280 12.45 10.51 13.93
CA LEU A 280 11.78 11.46 13.04
C LEU A 280 11.28 10.76 11.77
N LEU A 281 12.10 9.89 11.19
CA LEU A 281 11.79 9.12 10.00
C LEU A 281 10.75 8.04 10.31
N ALA A 282 10.81 7.40 11.49
CA ALA A 282 9.77 6.50 11.95
C ALA A 282 8.41 7.22 12.09
N ASP A 283 8.38 8.39 12.73
CA ASP A 283 7.16 9.21 12.83
C ASP A 283 6.63 9.61 11.46
N LYS A 284 7.51 9.96 10.51
CA LYS A 284 7.11 10.20 9.11
C LYS A 284 6.45 8.98 8.50
N ILE A 285 7.17 7.86 8.44
CA ILE A 285 6.76 6.65 7.72
C ILE A 285 5.45 6.06 8.26
N TRP A 286 5.28 6.05 9.59
CA TRP A 286 4.13 5.43 10.22
C TRP A 286 2.97 6.39 10.51
N ARG A 287 3.19 7.70 10.66
CA ARG A 287 2.12 8.65 11.06
C ARG A 287 1.91 9.76 10.05
N THR A 288 2.87 10.64 9.84
CA THR A 288 2.60 11.90 9.12
C THR A 288 2.52 11.72 7.60
N ASN A 289 3.35 10.84 7.02
CA ASN A 289 3.28 10.49 5.60
C ASN A 289 1.94 9.82 5.24
N PRO A 290 1.46 8.78 5.94
CA PRO A 290 0.17 8.16 5.60
C PRO A 290 -1.03 9.10 5.78
N GLN A 291 -1.04 9.96 6.81
CA GLN A 291 -2.07 11.00 6.95
C GLN A 291 -2.11 11.94 5.73
N ARG A 292 -0.94 12.36 5.23
CA ARG A 292 -0.82 13.19 4.03
C ARG A 292 -1.20 12.45 2.76
N LEU A 293 -0.80 11.19 2.62
CA LEU A 293 -1.11 10.36 1.45
C LEU A 293 -2.63 10.13 1.35
N TRP A 294 -3.26 9.70 2.44
CA TRP A 294 -4.66 9.30 2.44
C TRP A 294 -5.65 10.44 2.69
N GLN A 295 -5.18 11.63 3.06
CA GLN A 295 -6.00 12.80 3.42
C GLN A 295 -7.04 12.53 4.51
N VAL A 296 -6.72 11.59 5.40
CA VAL A 296 -7.50 11.41 6.62
C VAL A 296 -6.91 12.36 7.65
N ILE A 297 -7.49 13.56 7.73
CA ILE A 297 -7.14 14.53 8.75
C ILE A 297 -7.74 14.02 10.06
N GLY A 298 -6.89 13.58 11.00
CA GLY A 298 -7.29 13.49 12.41
C GLY A 298 -7.66 14.88 12.92
N ASP A 299 -8.60 14.97 13.86
CA ASP A 299 -9.25 16.18 14.41
C ASP A 299 -8.36 17.34 14.95
N GLU A 300 -7.10 17.46 14.54
CA GLU A 300 -6.15 18.48 14.98
C GLU A 300 -5.74 19.42 13.83
N GLN A 301 -6.67 20.25 13.36
CA GLN A 301 -6.32 21.57 12.83
C GLN A 301 -6.79 22.61 13.86
N PRO A 302 -5.89 23.33 14.55
CA PRO A 302 -6.31 24.48 15.33
C PRO A 302 -6.88 25.50 14.35
N LYS A 303 -8.18 25.76 14.45
CA LYS A 303 -8.85 26.84 13.70
C LYS A 303 -8.03 28.11 13.88
N GLU A 304 -7.37 28.55 12.83
CA GLU A 304 -6.77 29.88 12.80
C GLU A 304 -7.89 30.87 13.08
N LYS A 305 -7.82 31.50 14.25
CA LYS A 305 -8.67 32.63 14.59
C LYS A 305 -8.29 33.72 13.60
N HIS A 306 -9.17 33.99 12.64
CA HIS A 306 -9.16 35.26 11.93
C HIS A 306 -9.25 36.37 12.98
N VAL A 307 -8.12 37.04 13.17
CA VAL A 307 -8.07 38.34 13.84
C VAL A 307 -8.58 39.35 12.82
N GLN A 308 -9.48 40.20 13.33
CA GLN A 308 -10.30 41.21 12.65
C GLN A 308 -9.55 42.14 11.70
#